data_AF-A0A1Q9NZF6-F1
#
_entry.id   AF-A0A1Q9NZF6-F1
#
_cell.length_a   1.000
_cell.length_b   1.000
_cell.length_c   1.000
_cell.angle_alpha   90.00
_cell.angle_beta   90.00
_cell.angle_gamma   90.00
#
_symmetry.space_group_name_H-M   'P 1'
#
loop_
_entity.id
_entity.type
_entity.pdbx_description
1 polymer ?
#
loop_
_entity_poly.entity_id
_entity_poly.type
_entity_poly.pdbx_seq_one_letter_code
_entity_poly.pdbx_strand_id
1 'polypeptide(L)'
;MNRLSHIVFAFSLFVGLYTLIFGFSVWFSGVGTITELIEFYLIGGIVASIVCVPILYYKAPNRDMRARTSSNRGAVGALFFVTFCLGSLVGTLVYQWYSGVAIIGNISLFVGAILVVAGALMPDWDIPFLGISRHRNIIFHSFIIPSLAVLLTMLNVAMRTGTILGDGAEVEYYLTALILLGYASHLYLDIFPSDANPLEILWIASDPFQKAPTGLKPLGHLKISKKNARNWLVGNATLLLLIALSLLGAYFVNL
;
A
#
# COMPACT_ATOMS: atom_id res chain seq x y z
N MET A 1 -13.15 4.60 1.59
CA MET A 1 -13.96 3.50 1.02
C MET A 1 -14.37 2.54 2.15
N ASN A 2 -14.74 1.28 1.88
CA ASN A 2 -14.86 0.26 2.92
C ASN A 2 -13.48 -0.28 3.32
N ARG A 3 -13.40 -0.89 4.51
CA ARG A 3 -12.13 -1.44 5.05
C ARG A 3 -11.49 -2.49 4.13
N LEU A 4 -12.29 -3.34 3.48
CA LEU A 4 -11.77 -4.38 2.59
C LEU A 4 -11.02 -3.81 1.37
N SER A 5 -11.52 -2.74 0.77
CA SER A 5 -10.84 -2.09 -0.37
C SER A 5 -9.52 -1.47 0.07
N HIS A 6 -9.47 -0.88 1.27
CA HIS A 6 -8.24 -0.39 1.87
C HIS A 6 -7.23 -1.53 2.10
N ILE A 7 -7.69 -2.65 2.67
CA ILE A 7 -6.86 -3.83 2.90
C ILE A 7 -6.28 -4.39 1.59
N VAL A 8 -7.12 -4.58 0.56
CA VAL A 8 -6.68 -5.18 -0.71
C VAL A 8 -5.67 -4.28 -1.43
N PHE A 9 -5.93 -2.98 -1.51
CA PHE A 9 -5.01 -2.07 -2.18
C PHE A 9 -3.70 -1.90 -1.41
N ALA A 10 -3.79 -1.82 -0.07
CA ALA A 10 -2.61 -1.79 0.79
C ALA A 10 -1.76 -3.04 0.62
N PHE A 11 -2.40 -4.21 0.64
CA PHE A 11 -1.74 -5.48 0.41
C PHE A 11 -1.12 -5.53 -0.99
N SER A 12 -1.79 -5.01 -2.02
CA SER A 12 -1.22 -4.95 -3.38
C SER A 12 0.00 -4.04 -3.45
N LEU A 13 -0.05 -2.87 -2.81
CA LEU A 13 1.08 -1.94 -2.72
C LEU A 13 2.25 -2.57 -1.95
N PHE A 14 1.98 -3.28 -0.85
CA PHE A 14 2.96 -4.07 -0.12
C PHE A 14 3.58 -5.14 -0.99
N VAL A 15 2.77 -5.91 -1.70
CA VAL A 15 3.24 -6.97 -2.59
C VAL A 15 4.15 -6.40 -3.68
N GLY A 16 3.77 -5.29 -4.30
CA GLY A 16 4.58 -4.61 -5.32
C GLY A 16 5.88 -3.98 -4.80
N LEU A 17 6.02 -3.78 -3.49
CA LEU A 17 7.25 -3.26 -2.86
C LEU A 17 8.04 -4.32 -2.10
N TYR A 18 7.41 -5.40 -1.68
CA TYR A 18 8.10 -6.56 -1.12
C TYR A 18 8.99 -7.23 -2.18
N THR A 19 8.71 -7.00 -3.47
CA THR A 19 9.62 -7.30 -4.58
C THR A 19 10.97 -6.56 -4.51
N LEU A 20 11.10 -5.50 -3.71
CA LEU A 20 12.40 -4.91 -3.38
C LEU A 20 13.26 -5.84 -2.51
N ILE A 21 12.65 -6.59 -1.58
CA ILE A 21 13.37 -7.58 -0.77
C ILE A 21 13.85 -8.72 -1.66
N PHE A 22 12.98 -9.16 -2.58
CA PHE A 22 13.34 -10.13 -3.58
C PHE A 22 14.47 -9.63 -4.49
N GLY A 23 14.42 -8.37 -4.93
CA GLY A 23 15.48 -7.71 -5.70
C GLY A 23 16.81 -7.62 -4.94
N PHE A 24 16.76 -7.22 -3.67
CA PHE A 24 17.92 -7.19 -2.80
C PHE A 24 18.52 -8.58 -2.58
N SER A 25 17.67 -9.59 -2.38
CA SER A 25 18.08 -10.99 -2.24
C SER A 25 18.83 -11.47 -3.47
N VAL A 26 18.33 -11.15 -4.67
CA VAL A 26 18.99 -11.48 -5.94
C VAL A 26 20.33 -10.76 -6.07
N TRP A 27 20.35 -9.44 -5.84
CA TRP A 27 21.55 -8.62 -5.88
C TRP A 27 22.66 -9.16 -4.98
N PHE A 28 22.32 -9.52 -3.74
CA PHE A 28 23.28 -9.98 -2.74
C PHE A 28 23.71 -11.44 -2.97
N SER A 29 22.83 -12.29 -3.48
CA SER A 29 23.11 -13.73 -3.63
C SER A 29 24.25 -14.06 -4.57
N GLY A 30 24.47 -13.25 -5.62
CA GLY A 30 25.39 -13.56 -6.71
C GLY A 30 24.99 -14.78 -7.57
N VAL A 31 23.82 -15.40 -7.32
CA VAL A 31 23.35 -16.60 -8.03
C VAL A 31 22.35 -16.27 -9.15
N GLY A 32 21.63 -15.15 -9.03
CA GLY A 32 20.67 -14.69 -10.04
C GLY A 32 20.98 -13.29 -10.55
N THR A 33 20.27 -12.85 -11.58
CA THR A 33 20.39 -11.48 -12.11
C THR A 33 19.14 -10.65 -11.81
N ILE A 34 19.33 -9.36 -11.50
CA ILE A 34 18.21 -8.42 -11.34
C ILE A 34 17.40 -8.32 -12.63
N THR A 35 18.06 -8.38 -13.79
CA THR A 35 17.41 -8.30 -15.10
C THR A 35 16.39 -9.42 -15.30
N GLU A 36 16.78 -10.68 -15.03
CA GLU A 36 15.85 -11.82 -15.11
C GLU A 36 14.73 -11.70 -14.09
N LEU A 37 15.03 -11.28 -12.85
CA LEU A 37 13.97 -11.02 -11.86
C LEU A 37 12.95 -9.99 -12.38
N ILE A 38 13.42 -8.90 -12.99
CA ILE A 38 12.55 -7.86 -13.57
C ILE A 38 11.68 -8.44 -14.69
N GLU A 39 12.24 -9.30 -15.54
CA GLU A 39 11.47 -9.97 -16.59
C GLU A 39 10.33 -10.81 -16.00
N PHE A 40 10.63 -11.66 -15.02
CA PHE A 40 9.61 -12.46 -14.34
C PHE A 40 8.57 -11.60 -13.62
N TYR A 41 9.00 -10.54 -12.95
CA TYR A 41 8.13 -9.56 -12.29
C TYR A 41 7.17 -8.90 -13.30
N LEU A 42 7.68 -8.45 -14.45
CA LEU A 42 6.90 -7.79 -15.48
C LEU A 42 5.96 -8.77 -16.18
N ILE A 43 6.45 -9.95 -16.59
CA ILE A 43 5.65 -10.99 -17.26
C ILE A 43 4.50 -11.43 -16.36
N GLY A 44 4.79 -11.75 -15.09
CA GLY A 44 3.75 -12.15 -14.13
C GLY A 44 2.68 -11.08 -13.96
N GLY A 45 3.08 -9.82 -13.79
CA GLY A 45 2.14 -8.70 -13.64
C GLY A 45 1.31 -8.43 -14.90
N ILE A 46 1.94 -8.46 -16.08
CA ILE A 46 1.26 -8.26 -17.36
C ILE A 46 0.27 -9.39 -17.65
N VAL A 47 0.69 -10.65 -17.55
CA VAL A 47 -0.17 -11.82 -17.81
C VAL A 47 -1.38 -11.82 -16.87
N ALA A 48 -1.15 -11.64 -15.57
CA ALA A 48 -2.24 -11.57 -14.60
C ALA A 48 -3.20 -10.41 -14.90
N SER A 49 -2.67 -9.26 -15.31
CA SER A 49 -3.51 -8.10 -15.63
C SER A 49 -4.34 -8.31 -16.90
N ILE A 50 -3.76 -8.87 -17.96
CA ILE A 50 -4.45 -9.16 -19.21
C ILE A 50 -5.60 -10.16 -18.99
N VAL A 51 -5.40 -11.15 -18.13
CA VAL A 51 -6.40 -12.19 -17.85
C VAL A 51 -7.44 -11.71 -16.85
N CYS A 52 -7.02 -11.20 -15.70
CA CYS A 52 -7.90 -10.93 -14.57
C CYS A 52 -8.68 -9.61 -14.73
N VAL A 53 -8.08 -8.55 -15.29
CA VAL A 53 -8.76 -7.24 -15.40
C VAL A 53 -10.04 -7.34 -16.23
N PRO A 54 -10.05 -7.95 -17.43
CA PRO A 54 -11.30 -8.13 -18.19
C PRO A 54 -12.33 -8.95 -17.41
N ILE A 55 -11.93 -10.08 -16.82
CA ILE A 55 -12.84 -10.96 -16.06
C ILE A 55 -13.49 -10.19 -14.90
N LEU A 56 -12.67 -9.52 -14.08
CA LEU A 56 -13.15 -8.75 -12.93
C LEU A 56 -14.03 -7.59 -13.38
N TYR A 57 -13.64 -6.87 -14.43
CA TYR A 57 -14.40 -5.75 -14.97
C TYR A 57 -15.78 -6.16 -15.51
N TYR A 58 -15.88 -7.30 -16.20
CA TYR A 58 -17.13 -7.80 -16.78
C TYR A 58 -18.03 -8.52 -15.77
N LYS A 59 -17.46 -9.14 -14.73
CA LYS A 59 -18.21 -9.74 -13.61
C LYS A 59 -18.70 -8.73 -12.58
N ALA A 60 -18.39 -7.44 -12.75
CA ALA A 60 -18.84 -6.40 -11.84
C ALA A 60 -20.38 -6.31 -11.79
N PRO A 61 -21.01 -6.46 -10.60
CA PRO A 61 -22.46 -6.56 -10.46
C PRO A 61 -23.27 -5.34 -10.94
N ASN A 62 -22.64 -4.17 -11.07
CA ASN A 62 -23.27 -2.91 -11.49
C ASN A 62 -22.78 -2.42 -12.86
N ARG A 63 -22.36 -3.34 -13.76
CA ARG A 63 -21.77 -2.98 -15.06
C ARG A 63 -22.63 -2.06 -15.93
N ASP A 64 -23.94 -2.13 -15.74
CA ASP A 64 -24.96 -1.43 -16.53
C ASP A 64 -25.48 -0.13 -15.88
N MET A 65 -25.00 0.24 -14.67
CA MET A 65 -25.44 1.46 -14.00
C MET A 65 -24.73 2.70 -14.59
N ARG A 66 -25.47 3.72 -15.04
CA ARG A 66 -24.90 4.99 -15.56
C ARG A 66 -24.02 5.75 -14.55
N ALA A 67 -24.21 5.49 -13.25
CA ALA A 67 -23.48 6.12 -12.15
C ALA A 67 -22.24 5.33 -11.71
N ARG A 68 -21.80 4.30 -12.48
CA ARG A 68 -20.82 3.27 -12.08
C ARG A 68 -19.54 3.79 -11.42
N THR A 69 -19.11 4.98 -11.79
CA THR A 69 -17.97 5.70 -11.22
C THR A 69 -18.02 7.08 -11.88
N SER A 70 -17.52 8.13 -11.25
CA SER A 70 -17.25 9.37 -11.98
C SER A 70 -16.12 9.21 -13.04
N SER A 71 -15.55 8.00 -13.24
CA SER A 71 -14.59 7.66 -14.29
C SER A 71 -14.33 6.14 -14.39
N ASN A 72 -14.91 5.46 -15.40
CA ASN A 72 -14.63 4.05 -15.71
C ASN A 72 -13.13 3.76 -15.89
N ARG A 73 -12.36 4.77 -16.31
CA ARG A 73 -10.90 4.69 -16.48
C ARG A 73 -10.18 4.53 -15.14
N GLY A 74 -10.66 5.18 -14.08
CA GLY A 74 -10.08 5.04 -12.74
C GLY A 74 -10.27 3.65 -12.14
N ALA A 75 -11.44 3.05 -12.37
CA ALA A 75 -11.75 1.68 -11.95
C ALA A 75 -10.81 0.65 -12.61
N VAL A 76 -10.68 0.73 -13.94
CA VAL A 76 -9.77 -0.14 -14.70
C VAL A 76 -8.32 0.04 -14.25
N GLY A 77 -7.89 1.29 -14.01
CA GLY A 77 -6.52 1.57 -13.57
C GLY A 77 -6.17 0.94 -12.23
N ALA A 78 -7.07 0.97 -11.25
CA ALA A 78 -6.81 0.35 -9.95
C ALA A 78 -7.01 -1.17 -9.94
N LEU A 79 -7.90 -1.73 -10.77
CA LEU A 79 -7.93 -3.18 -11.02
C LEU A 79 -6.61 -3.65 -11.63
N PHE A 80 -6.14 -2.95 -12.66
CA PHE A 80 -4.84 -3.22 -13.29
C PHE A 80 -3.71 -3.17 -12.27
N PHE A 81 -3.66 -2.14 -11.43
CA PHE A 81 -2.64 -2.02 -10.38
C PHE A 81 -2.65 -3.24 -9.45
N VAL A 82 -3.81 -3.62 -8.91
CA VAL A 82 -3.94 -4.77 -7.99
C VAL A 82 -3.53 -6.08 -8.67
N THR A 83 -4.05 -6.35 -9.87
CA THR A 83 -3.72 -7.59 -10.60
C THR A 83 -2.25 -7.63 -11.00
N PHE A 84 -1.69 -6.48 -11.36
CA PHE A 84 -0.29 -6.36 -11.72
C PHE A 84 0.59 -6.69 -10.52
N CYS A 85 0.37 -6.06 -9.37
CA CYS A 85 1.17 -6.33 -8.17
C CYS A 85 1.09 -7.81 -7.75
N LEU A 86 -0.10 -8.40 -7.71
CA LEU A 86 -0.27 -9.81 -7.34
C LEU A 86 0.40 -10.75 -8.36
N GLY A 87 0.24 -10.48 -9.66
CA GLY A 87 0.89 -11.26 -10.71
C GLY A 87 2.41 -11.14 -10.67
N SER A 88 2.92 -9.95 -10.41
CA SER A 88 4.35 -9.69 -10.28
C SER A 88 4.97 -10.45 -9.12
N LEU A 89 4.28 -10.56 -7.97
CA LEU A 89 4.75 -11.42 -6.87
C LEU A 89 4.82 -12.88 -7.27
N VAL A 90 3.80 -13.39 -7.94
CA VAL A 90 3.82 -14.78 -8.45
C VAL A 90 5.02 -14.96 -9.39
N GLY A 91 5.25 -14.02 -10.32
CA GLY A 91 6.41 -14.04 -11.19
C GLY A 91 7.74 -14.06 -10.42
N THR A 92 7.89 -13.20 -9.43
CA THR A 92 9.06 -13.15 -8.55
C THR A 92 9.27 -14.44 -7.76
N LEU A 93 8.22 -15.05 -7.22
CA LEU A 93 8.29 -16.34 -6.52
C LEU A 93 8.72 -17.47 -7.46
N VAL A 94 8.18 -17.49 -8.69
CA VAL A 94 8.60 -18.47 -9.72
C VAL A 94 10.08 -18.29 -10.06
N TYR A 95 10.54 -17.05 -10.22
CA TYR A 95 11.96 -16.79 -10.49
C TYR A 95 12.85 -17.28 -9.35
N GLN A 96 12.48 -17.03 -8.10
CA GLN A 96 13.26 -17.52 -6.96
C GLN A 96 13.29 -19.05 -6.89
N TRP A 97 12.16 -19.70 -7.14
CA TRP A 97 12.11 -21.15 -7.24
C TRP A 97 13.03 -21.69 -8.33
N TYR A 98 13.02 -21.06 -9.50
CA TYR A 98 13.84 -21.43 -10.65
C TYR A 98 15.33 -21.17 -10.43
N SER A 99 15.70 -20.01 -9.91
CA SER A 99 17.09 -19.58 -9.72
C SER A 99 17.74 -20.13 -8.45
N GLY A 100 16.95 -20.62 -7.49
CA GLY A 100 17.44 -21.08 -6.19
C GLY A 100 17.90 -19.93 -5.26
N VAL A 101 17.65 -18.68 -5.63
CA VAL A 101 17.98 -17.51 -4.79
C VAL A 101 17.14 -17.55 -3.51
N ALA A 102 17.81 -17.65 -2.36
CA ALA A 102 17.15 -17.56 -1.06
C ALA A 102 16.67 -16.12 -0.78
N ILE A 103 15.50 -15.99 -0.14
CA ILE A 103 15.01 -14.70 0.35
C ILE A 103 15.85 -14.28 1.55
N ILE A 104 16.45 -13.10 1.46
CA ILE A 104 17.18 -12.46 2.54
C ILE A 104 16.23 -11.46 3.20
N GLY A 105 15.99 -11.64 4.50
CA GLY A 105 15.15 -10.74 5.28
C GLY A 105 14.70 -11.41 6.57
N ASN A 106 14.71 -10.64 7.66
CA ASN A 106 14.41 -11.19 9.00
C ASN A 106 12.91 -11.15 9.35
N ILE A 107 12.07 -10.67 8.42
CA ILE A 107 10.63 -10.56 8.63
C ILE A 107 9.86 -11.38 7.60
N SER A 108 9.06 -12.30 8.13
CA SER A 108 8.10 -13.08 7.34
C SER A 108 7.18 -12.16 6.54
N LEU A 109 6.94 -12.51 5.26
CA LEU A 109 5.93 -11.90 4.40
C LEU A 109 4.58 -11.72 5.12
N PHE A 110 4.20 -12.69 5.95
CA PHE A 110 2.95 -12.67 6.70
C PHE A 110 2.92 -11.55 7.75
N VAL A 111 3.99 -11.40 8.52
CA VAL A 111 4.12 -10.30 9.50
C VAL A 111 4.14 -8.96 8.77
N GLY A 112 4.86 -8.89 7.65
CA GLY A 112 4.89 -7.69 6.81
C GLY A 112 3.50 -7.27 6.31
N ALA A 113 2.71 -8.24 5.86
CA ALA A 113 1.34 -8.02 5.42
C ALA A 113 0.44 -7.50 6.56
N ILE A 114 0.55 -8.06 7.76
CA ILE A 114 -0.23 -7.60 8.93
C ILE A 114 0.09 -6.14 9.26
N LEU A 115 1.36 -5.75 9.25
CA LEU A 115 1.78 -4.39 9.56
C LEU A 115 1.27 -3.37 8.55
N VAL A 116 1.29 -3.73 7.27
CA VAL A 116 0.72 -2.90 6.20
C VAL A 116 -0.79 -2.79 6.36
N VAL A 117 -1.49 -3.89 6.65
CA VAL A 117 -2.93 -3.86 6.91
C VAL A 117 -3.25 -2.96 8.10
N ALA A 118 -2.48 -3.08 9.19
CA ALA A 118 -2.64 -2.22 10.36
C ALA A 118 -2.45 -0.74 9.99
N GLY A 119 -1.38 -0.42 9.25
CA GLY A 119 -1.13 0.94 8.76
C GLY A 119 -2.24 1.47 7.85
N ALA A 120 -2.82 0.62 7.00
CA ALA A 120 -3.90 0.99 6.09
C ALA A 120 -5.26 1.20 6.78
N LEU A 121 -5.43 0.67 7.98
CA LEU A 121 -6.64 0.86 8.79
C LEU A 121 -6.50 2.01 9.79
N MET A 122 -5.27 2.43 10.12
CA MET A 122 -4.99 3.45 11.11
C MET A 122 -5.62 4.83 10.81
N PRO A 123 -5.67 5.32 9.54
CA PRO A 123 -6.34 6.58 9.23
C PRO A 123 -7.82 6.65 9.63
N ASP A 124 -8.48 5.50 9.66
CA ASP A 124 -9.90 5.35 9.98
C ASP A 124 -10.17 5.12 11.47
N TRP A 125 -9.16 5.17 12.34
CA TRP A 125 -9.35 4.97 13.76
C TRP A 125 -10.13 6.14 14.38
N ASP A 126 -11.32 5.81 14.90
CA ASP A 126 -12.02 6.70 15.81
C ASP A 126 -11.33 6.64 17.17
N ILE A 127 -11.02 7.82 17.74
CA ILE A 127 -10.48 7.93 19.08
C ILE A 127 -11.47 8.74 19.92
N PRO A 128 -12.46 8.08 20.54
CA PRO A 128 -13.56 8.74 21.23
C PRO A 128 -13.07 9.67 22.35
N PHE A 129 -12.01 9.27 23.06
CA PHE A 129 -11.45 10.06 24.17
C PHE A 129 -10.79 11.37 23.73
N LEU A 130 -10.35 11.47 22.47
CA LEU A 130 -9.81 12.70 21.87
C LEU A 130 -10.88 13.53 21.14
N GLY A 131 -12.15 13.14 21.24
CA GLY A 131 -13.23 13.74 20.46
C GLY A 131 -13.10 13.49 18.95
N ILE A 132 -12.24 12.55 18.55
CA ILE A 132 -12.03 12.18 17.17
C ILE A 132 -13.10 11.16 16.82
N SER A 133 -14.18 11.67 16.24
CA SER A 133 -15.20 10.88 15.58
C SER A 133 -15.35 11.39 14.15
N ARG A 134 -15.53 10.46 13.20
CA ARG A 134 -15.66 10.64 11.73
C ARG A 134 -14.37 10.33 10.98
N HIS A 135 -14.53 9.39 10.05
CA HIS A 135 -13.63 8.83 9.02
C HIS A 135 -12.55 9.70 8.35
N ARG A 136 -12.53 11.04 8.49
CA ARG A 136 -11.53 11.90 7.83
C ARG A 136 -11.18 13.11 8.70
N ASN A 137 -10.10 13.00 9.47
CA ASN A 137 -9.56 14.12 10.23
C ASN A 137 -8.16 14.50 9.70
N ILE A 138 -7.72 15.74 9.96
CA ILE A 138 -6.43 16.23 9.43
C ILE A 138 -5.23 15.53 10.08
N ILE A 139 -5.40 14.92 11.25
CA ILE A 139 -4.32 14.30 12.02
C ILE A 139 -3.98 12.91 11.45
N PHE A 140 -5.00 12.08 11.26
CA PHE A 140 -4.97 10.71 10.73
C PHE A 140 -5.01 10.64 9.20
N HIS A 141 -5.30 11.73 8.49
CA HIS A 141 -5.19 11.77 7.04
C HIS A 141 -4.00 12.63 6.54
N SER A 142 -3.07 12.95 7.43
CA SER A 142 -1.82 13.62 7.09
C SER A 142 -0.60 12.77 7.44
N PHE A 143 0.58 13.28 7.09
CA PHE A 143 1.85 12.71 7.50
C PHE A 143 2.18 12.95 8.99
N ILE A 144 1.40 13.73 9.75
CA ILE A 144 1.78 14.16 11.11
C ILE A 144 2.03 12.97 12.06
N ILE A 145 1.03 12.10 12.25
CA ILE A 145 1.15 10.91 13.12
C ILE A 145 2.22 9.94 12.58
N PRO A 146 2.22 9.60 11.28
CA PRO A 146 3.29 8.79 10.70
C PRO A 146 4.70 9.37 10.94
N SER A 147 4.91 10.67 10.76
CA SER A 147 6.20 11.32 11.00
C SER A 147 6.61 11.29 12.46
N LEU A 148 5.67 11.38 13.41
CA LEU A 148 5.97 11.19 14.83
C LEU A 148 6.47 9.77 15.10
N ALA A 149 5.85 8.75 14.49
CA ALA A 149 6.30 7.36 14.61
C ALA A 149 7.71 7.19 14.03
N VAL A 150 8.03 7.84 12.91
CA VAL A 150 9.38 7.85 12.32
C VAL A 150 10.40 8.48 13.25
N LEU A 151 10.09 9.67 13.81
CA LEU A 151 10.99 10.36 14.73
C LEU A 151 11.26 9.53 15.99
N LEU A 152 10.24 8.90 16.56
CA LEU A 152 10.40 8.01 17.71
C LEU A 152 11.22 6.76 17.36
N THR A 153 11.03 6.20 16.17
CA THR A 153 11.85 5.08 15.67
C THR A 153 13.31 5.49 15.55
N MET A 154 13.59 6.62 14.91
CA MET A 154 14.95 7.14 14.75
C MET A 154 15.60 7.46 16.11
N LEU A 155 14.84 8.04 17.04
CA LEU A 155 15.31 8.29 18.40
C LEU A 155 15.68 7.00 19.11
N ASN A 156 14.84 5.97 19.02
CA ASN A 156 15.10 4.67 19.65
C ASN A 156 16.36 4.00 19.09
N VAL A 157 16.52 4.00 17.77
CA VAL A 157 17.74 3.50 17.11
C VAL A 157 18.97 4.30 17.54
N ALA A 158 18.88 5.64 17.55
CA ALA A 158 19.98 6.50 17.96
C ALA A 158 20.38 6.29 19.43
N MET A 159 19.41 6.07 20.33
CA MET A 159 19.69 5.76 21.73
C MET A 159 20.43 4.42 21.91
N ARG A 160 20.16 3.43 21.05
CA ARG A 160 20.80 2.12 21.11
C ARG A 160 22.17 2.08 20.43
N THR A 161 22.31 2.73 19.27
CA THR A 161 23.50 2.61 18.42
C THR A 161 24.40 3.84 18.43
N GLY A 162 23.97 4.94 19.05
CA GLY A 162 24.67 6.22 19.04
C GLY A 162 24.49 7.03 17.75
N THR A 163 23.76 6.54 16.76
CA THR A 163 23.49 7.22 15.48
C THR A 163 22.15 6.80 14.89
N ILE A 164 21.54 7.63 14.04
CA ILE A 164 20.37 7.22 13.24
C ILE A 164 20.75 6.33 12.05
N LEU A 165 22.05 6.17 11.78
CA LEU A 165 22.59 5.34 10.70
C LEU A 165 23.34 4.12 11.26
N GLY A 166 22.92 3.61 12.42
CA GLY A 166 23.64 2.54 13.13
C GLY A 166 23.89 1.30 12.27
N ASP A 167 25.03 0.66 12.48
CA ASP A 167 25.40 -0.59 11.81
C ASP A 167 24.55 -1.76 12.38
N GLY A 168 23.90 -2.49 11.48
CA GLY A 168 23.02 -3.60 11.81
C GLY A 168 21.60 -3.40 11.27
N ALA A 169 20.97 -4.50 10.85
CA ALA A 169 19.62 -4.51 10.27
C ALA A 169 18.60 -4.05 11.32
N GLU A 170 18.42 -2.74 11.45
CA GLU A 170 17.51 -2.14 12.40
C GLU A 170 16.08 -2.45 11.98
N VAL A 171 15.59 -3.58 12.49
CA VAL A 171 14.26 -4.15 12.18
C VAL A 171 13.17 -3.10 12.37
N GLU A 172 13.36 -2.18 13.32
CA GLU A 172 12.47 -1.05 13.59
C GLU A 172 12.26 -0.14 12.37
N TYR A 173 13.29 0.10 11.55
CA TYR A 173 13.12 0.86 10.30
C TYR A 173 12.26 0.13 9.29
N TYR A 174 12.45 -1.19 9.16
CA TYR A 174 11.64 -2.00 8.28
C TYR A 174 10.18 -2.09 8.78
N LEU A 175 9.95 -2.32 10.07
CA LEU A 175 8.61 -2.36 10.68
C LEU A 175 7.87 -1.03 10.47
N THR A 176 8.54 0.09 10.76
CA THR A 176 7.96 1.42 10.58
C THR A 176 7.67 1.68 9.10
N ALA A 177 8.58 1.35 8.18
CA ALA A 177 8.36 1.51 6.75
C ALA A 177 7.12 0.76 6.25
N LEU A 178 6.86 -0.46 6.74
CA LEU A 178 5.68 -1.23 6.39
C LEU A 178 4.37 -0.58 6.87
N ILE A 179 4.36 -0.04 8.10
CA ILE A 179 3.21 0.70 8.62
C ILE A 179 2.96 1.96 7.79
N LEU A 180 4.02 2.72 7.49
CA LEU A 180 3.93 3.92 6.64
C LEU A 180 3.40 3.58 5.25
N LEU A 181 3.78 2.43 4.70
CA LEU A 181 3.33 1.99 3.40
C LEU A 181 1.83 1.69 3.39
N GLY A 182 1.35 0.98 4.43
CA GLY A 182 -0.07 0.78 4.66
C GLY A 182 -0.81 2.12 4.74
N TYR A 183 -0.29 3.05 5.51
CA TYR A 183 -0.88 4.38 5.68
C TYR A 183 -0.92 5.18 4.36
N ALA A 184 0.18 5.19 3.60
CA ALA A 184 0.25 5.85 2.29
C ALA A 184 -0.77 5.27 1.31
N SER A 185 -0.92 3.94 1.29
CA SER A 185 -1.92 3.25 0.47
C SER A 185 -3.34 3.70 0.77
N HIS A 186 -3.66 3.93 2.06
CA HIS A 186 -4.96 4.41 2.47
C HIS A 186 -5.21 5.82 1.91
N LEU A 187 -4.24 6.73 2.04
CA LEU A 187 -4.37 8.10 1.53
C LEU A 187 -4.48 8.13 -0.01
N TYR A 188 -3.74 7.27 -0.72
CA TYR A 188 -3.85 7.10 -2.17
C TYR A 188 -5.18 6.49 -2.62
N LEU A 189 -5.86 5.78 -1.75
CA LEU A 189 -7.21 5.29 -2.01
C LEU A 189 -8.25 6.38 -1.76
N ASP A 190 -8.03 7.22 -0.77
CA ASP A 190 -8.99 8.20 -0.33
C ASP A 190 -9.18 9.41 -1.28
N ILE A 191 -8.38 9.48 -2.34
CA ILE A 191 -8.59 10.39 -3.47
C ILE A 191 -9.75 9.98 -4.37
N PHE A 192 -10.15 8.69 -4.34
CA PHE A 192 -11.27 8.21 -5.13
C PHE A 192 -12.59 8.57 -4.44
N PRO A 193 -13.58 9.08 -5.19
CA PRO A 193 -14.95 9.19 -4.68
C PRO A 193 -15.43 7.86 -4.13
N SER A 194 -16.23 7.89 -3.06
CA SER A 194 -16.70 6.64 -2.44
C SER A 194 -17.63 5.82 -3.36
N ASP A 195 -18.27 6.48 -4.33
CA ASP A 195 -19.05 5.96 -5.46
C ASP A 195 -18.20 5.58 -6.67
N ALA A 196 -16.88 5.76 -6.59
CA ALA A 196 -15.92 5.39 -7.62
C ALA A 196 -14.92 4.36 -7.08
N ASN A 197 -15.38 3.40 -6.28
CA ASN A 197 -14.52 2.39 -5.69
C ASN A 197 -14.02 1.41 -6.78
N PRO A 198 -12.74 1.46 -7.16
CA PRO A 198 -12.21 0.57 -8.19
C PRO A 198 -12.25 -0.92 -7.80
N LEU A 199 -12.41 -1.21 -6.51
CA LEU A 199 -12.46 -2.56 -5.94
C LEU A 199 -13.87 -2.97 -5.49
N GLU A 200 -14.90 -2.26 -5.94
CA GLU A 200 -16.31 -2.59 -5.68
C GLU A 200 -16.67 -4.04 -6.07
N ILE A 201 -15.98 -4.61 -7.06
CA ILE A 201 -16.09 -6.02 -7.46
C ILE A 201 -15.73 -6.99 -6.31
N LEU A 202 -14.66 -6.70 -5.57
CA LEU A 202 -14.21 -7.52 -4.43
C LEU A 202 -15.11 -7.31 -3.21
N TRP A 203 -15.67 -6.11 -3.10
CA TRP A 203 -16.61 -5.76 -2.05
C TRP A 203 -17.93 -6.52 -2.16
N ILE A 204 -18.59 -6.48 -3.32
CA ILE A 204 -19.92 -7.11 -3.49
C ILE A 204 -19.81 -8.64 -3.49
N ALA A 205 -18.65 -9.20 -3.87
CA ALA A 205 -18.37 -10.63 -3.68
C ALA A 205 -18.41 -11.05 -2.19
N SER A 206 -18.11 -10.12 -1.26
CA SER A 206 -18.17 -10.35 0.18
C SER A 206 -19.49 -9.92 0.84
N ASP A 207 -20.16 -8.88 0.31
CA ASP A 207 -21.46 -8.40 0.81
C ASP A 207 -22.29 -7.78 -0.34
N PRO A 208 -23.28 -8.52 -0.90
CA PRO A 208 -24.07 -8.09 -2.04
C PRO A 208 -24.99 -6.87 -1.82
N PHE A 209 -25.29 -6.53 -0.57
CA PHE A 209 -26.36 -5.57 -0.24
C PHE A 209 -25.84 -4.19 0.19
N GLN A 210 -24.53 -4.04 0.35
CA GLN A 210 -23.93 -2.81 0.84
C GLN A 210 -23.72 -1.80 -0.30
N LYS A 211 -24.31 -0.59 -0.19
CA LYS A 211 -24.16 0.48 -1.18
C LYS A 211 -22.92 1.34 -0.90
N ALA A 212 -22.16 1.68 -1.96
CA ALA A 212 -21.10 2.68 -1.95
C ALA A 212 -21.56 3.97 -1.25
N PRO A 213 -20.84 4.47 -0.22
CA PRO A 213 -21.04 5.86 0.19
C PRO A 213 -20.79 6.75 -1.05
N THR A 214 -21.42 7.92 -1.16
CA THR A 214 -21.23 8.81 -2.32
C THR A 214 -20.31 9.99 -1.99
N GLY A 215 -19.39 10.32 -2.90
CA GLY A 215 -18.54 11.52 -2.84
C GLY A 215 -17.32 11.44 -1.91
N LEU A 216 -16.48 12.47 -1.97
CA LEU A 216 -15.42 12.70 -0.98
C LEU A 216 -16.07 13.14 0.34
N LYS A 217 -15.90 12.35 1.40
CA LYS A 217 -16.37 12.73 2.74
C LYS A 217 -15.65 14.03 3.16
N PRO A 218 -16.36 15.02 3.71
CA PRO A 218 -15.74 16.26 4.16
C PRO A 218 -14.72 15.97 5.27
N LEU A 219 -13.50 16.53 5.12
CA LEU A 219 -12.51 16.62 6.19
C LEU A 219 -13.12 17.46 7.32
N GLY A 220 -13.07 16.98 8.57
CA GLY A 220 -13.76 17.49 9.77
C GLY A 220 -13.93 19.02 9.91
N HIS A 221 -13.41 19.61 10.99
CA HIS A 221 -13.63 21.04 11.29
C HIS A 221 -12.74 21.97 10.43
N LEU A 222 -11.63 21.46 9.90
CA LEU A 222 -10.75 22.15 8.95
C LEU A 222 -11.15 21.78 7.52
N LYS A 223 -11.85 22.69 6.85
CA LYS A 223 -12.35 22.50 5.49
C LYS A 223 -11.26 22.80 4.46
N ILE A 224 -10.49 21.79 4.05
CA ILE A 224 -9.76 21.87 2.78
C ILE A 224 -10.79 21.86 1.64
N SER A 225 -10.68 22.76 0.67
CA SER A 225 -11.59 22.79 -0.47
C SER A 225 -11.57 21.44 -1.21
N LYS A 226 -12.70 21.00 -1.77
CA LYS A 226 -12.76 19.74 -2.55
C LYS A 226 -11.71 19.68 -3.66
N LYS A 227 -11.39 20.84 -4.27
CA LYS A 227 -10.36 20.99 -5.30
C LYS A 227 -8.95 20.70 -4.77
N ASN A 228 -8.66 21.08 -3.53
CA ASN A 228 -7.33 20.95 -2.93
C ASN A 228 -7.17 19.65 -2.11
N ALA A 229 -8.26 19.03 -1.69
CA ALA A 229 -8.24 17.80 -0.88
C ALA A 229 -7.50 16.65 -1.58
N ARG A 230 -7.66 16.52 -2.91
CA ARG A 230 -6.96 15.49 -3.69
C ARG A 230 -5.45 15.71 -3.68
N ASN A 231 -4.99 16.91 -4.01
CA ASN A 231 -3.56 17.22 -4.02
C ASN A 231 -2.94 17.11 -2.63
N TRP A 232 -3.71 17.46 -1.60
CA TRP A 232 -3.29 17.30 -0.21
C TRP A 232 -3.11 15.82 0.15
N LEU A 233 -4.09 14.95 -0.12
CA LEU A 233 -3.96 13.51 0.13
C LEU A 233 -2.81 12.89 -0.66
N VAL A 234 -2.69 13.20 -1.96
CA VAL A 234 -1.58 12.71 -2.80
C VAL A 234 -0.23 13.20 -2.26
N GLY A 235 -0.11 14.47 -1.89
CA GLY A 235 1.12 15.02 -1.35
C GLY A 235 1.56 14.34 -0.06
N ASN A 236 0.62 14.12 0.87
CA ASN A 236 0.90 13.38 2.11
C ASN A 236 1.26 11.92 1.80
N ALA A 237 0.49 11.23 0.94
CA ALA A 237 0.75 9.84 0.57
C ALA A 237 2.14 9.66 -0.08
N THR A 238 2.50 10.53 -1.02
CA THR A 238 3.79 10.48 -1.71
C THR A 238 4.95 10.75 -0.75
N LEU A 239 4.80 11.71 0.16
CA LEU A 239 5.83 11.96 1.19
C LEU A 239 6.04 10.72 2.07
N LEU A 240 4.94 10.10 2.53
CA LEU A 240 5.03 8.87 3.33
C LEU A 240 5.66 7.71 2.58
N LEU A 241 5.35 7.55 1.29
CA LEU A 241 5.98 6.57 0.43
C LEU A 241 7.49 6.80 0.32
N LEU A 242 7.93 8.04 0.10
CA LEU A 242 9.35 8.38 0.02
C LEU A 242 10.06 8.08 1.35
N ILE A 243 9.47 8.44 2.49
CA ILE A 243 10.03 8.13 3.81
C ILE A 243 10.11 6.61 4.02
N ALA A 244 9.07 5.86 3.67
CA ALA A 244 9.07 4.40 3.77
C ALA A 244 10.19 3.78 2.91
N LEU A 245 10.39 4.26 1.69
CA LEU A 245 11.48 3.83 0.82
C LEU A 245 12.86 4.17 1.40
N SER A 246 13.02 5.35 2.00
CA SER A 246 14.27 5.73 2.68
C SER A 246 14.57 4.84 3.89
N LEU A 247 13.57 4.50 4.69
CA LEU A 247 13.72 3.59 5.83
C LEU A 247 14.03 2.15 5.38
N LEU A 248 13.40 1.67 4.31
CA LEU A 248 13.75 0.39 3.70
C LEU A 248 15.18 0.40 3.15
N GLY A 249 15.59 1.49 2.49
CA GLY A 249 16.97 1.65 2.03
C GLY A 249 17.97 1.61 3.18
N ALA A 250 17.71 2.33 4.27
CA ALA A 250 18.53 2.27 5.48
C ALA A 250 18.59 0.85 6.07
N TYR A 251 17.47 0.13 6.09
CA TYR A 251 17.44 -1.26 6.53
C TYR A 251 18.28 -2.19 5.63
N PHE A 252 18.18 -2.05 4.30
CA PHE A 252 18.91 -2.90 3.36
C PHE A 252 20.41 -2.61 3.29
N VAL A 253 20.83 -1.35 3.46
CA VAL A 253 22.27 -1.00 3.50
C VAL A 253 22.96 -1.63 4.72
N ASN A 254 22.18 -1.93 5.76
CA ASN A 254 22.68 -2.48 7.02
C ASN A 254 22.43 -3.99 7.17
N LEU A 255 22.00 -4.68 6.10
CA LEU A 255 21.87 -6.15 6.01
C LEU A 255 23.14 -6.77 5.41
#